data_AF-A0A351SHZ3-F1
#
_entry.id   AF-A0A351SHZ3-F1
#
_cell.length_a   1.000
_cell.length_b   1.000
_cell.length_c   1.000
_cell.angle_alpha   90.00
_cell.angle_beta   90.00
_cell.angle_gamma   90.00
#
_symmetry.space_group_name_H-M   'P 1'
#
loop_
_entity.id
_entity.type
_entity.pdbx_description
1 polymer ?
#
loop_
_entity_poly.entity_id
_entity_poly.type
_entity_poly.pdbx_seq_one_letter_code
_entity_poly.pdbx_strand_id
1 'polypeptide(L)'
;MPSNSPADSSHLEPAVQALFVQYGAIYKWLVTGTVMIGTLSTVLSITMISVAFPDIMGQFGIGQDHAQWLVTGFLAAMTATMLLTAWLEQTLGVRKAFIFSLLLFAGASVISGLSPSEDVLILGRILQGAAAGTVQPLTMLTMFKIFPPNERGRAMGFFGMGVVLAPALGPTVGGLLIDAFSWRAVFYVVLPFCSLSIMLASIFLPPQDKTSRKVNFDWTGFTLLCLFLGCILTALSNGQSKGWTSNWILFFFVVSAITSIAFL
;
A
#
# COMPACT_ATOMS: atom_id res chain seq x y z
N MET A 1 22.47 15.00 30.19
CA MET A 1 21.33 15.44 29.35
C MET A 1 21.87 15.81 27.99
N PRO A 2 21.51 15.14 26.88
CA PRO A 2 22.01 15.57 25.58
C PRO A 2 21.29 16.85 25.17
N SER A 3 22.09 17.83 24.76
CA SER A 3 21.67 19.15 24.30
C SER A 3 20.75 19.04 23.08
N ASN A 4 19.50 19.46 23.22
CA ASN A 4 18.59 19.78 22.11
C ASN A 4 19.04 21.08 21.43
N SER A 5 20.21 21.05 20.78
CA SER A 5 20.49 22.00 19.71
C SER A 5 19.47 21.72 18.60
N PRO A 6 18.87 22.74 17.95
CA PRO A 6 18.15 22.51 16.71
C PRO A 6 19.15 21.80 15.79
N ALA A 7 18.87 20.52 15.49
CA ALA A 7 19.67 19.77 14.53
C ALA A 7 19.73 20.63 13.27
N ASP A 8 20.94 20.90 12.77
CA ASP A 8 21.24 21.70 11.59
C ASP A 8 20.18 21.50 10.50
N SER A 9 19.14 22.33 10.51
CA SER A 9 17.92 22.15 9.72
C SER A 9 18.01 22.90 8.39
N SER A 10 19.14 23.57 8.15
CA SER A 10 19.42 24.43 7.00
C SER A 10 19.29 23.71 5.65
N HIS A 11 19.45 22.38 5.64
CA HIS A 11 19.32 21.53 4.46
C HIS A 11 17.89 21.01 4.19
N LEU A 12 16.94 21.24 5.10
CA LEU A 12 15.56 20.76 4.98
C LEU A 12 14.70 21.73 4.15
N GLU A 13 13.69 21.22 3.45
CA GLU A 13 12.70 22.04 2.74
C GLU A 13 12.05 23.07 3.70
N PRO A 14 11.73 24.30 3.26
CA PRO A 14 11.18 25.36 4.11
C PRO A 14 9.93 24.93 4.88
N ALA A 15 9.06 24.14 4.25
CA ALA A 15 7.85 23.59 4.87
C ALA A 15 8.16 22.64 6.03
N VAL A 16 9.23 21.85 5.93
CA VAL A 16 9.69 20.93 6.98
C VAL A 16 10.33 21.73 8.14
N GLN A 17 11.13 22.74 7.83
CA GLN A 17 11.73 23.62 8.84
C GLN A 17 10.66 24.32 9.69
N ALA A 18 9.61 24.85 9.07
CA ALA A 18 8.50 25.49 9.78
C ALA A 18 7.81 24.53 10.78
N LEU A 19 7.63 23.27 10.40
CA LEU A 19 7.03 22.25 11.28
C LEU A 19 7.97 21.84 12.42
N PHE A 20 9.28 21.79 12.19
CA PHE A 20 10.27 21.59 13.27
C PHE A 20 10.31 22.77 14.23
N VAL A 21 10.10 24.02 13.76
CA VAL A 21 9.99 25.20 14.65
C VAL A 21 8.72 25.11 15.50
N GLN A 22 7.61 24.64 14.93
CA GLN A 22 6.33 24.54 15.63
C GLN A 22 6.30 23.41 16.67
N TYR A 23 6.77 22.22 16.31
CA TYR A 23 6.64 21.00 17.14
C TYR A 23 7.95 20.57 17.80
N GLY A 24 9.09 21.15 17.45
CA GLY A 24 10.40 20.80 18.00
C GLY A 24 10.89 19.41 17.57
N ALA A 25 11.82 18.85 18.34
CA ALA A 25 12.49 17.58 18.04
C ALA A 25 11.56 16.35 18.03
N ILE A 26 10.37 16.44 18.62
CA ILE A 26 9.39 15.34 18.65
C ILE A 26 8.65 15.18 17.31
N TYR A 27 8.68 16.21 16.46
CA TYR A 27 8.00 16.23 15.16
C TYR A 27 8.29 14.99 14.30
N LYS A 28 9.56 14.59 14.20
CA LYS A 28 9.98 13.41 13.42
C LYS A 28 9.32 12.11 13.89
N TRP A 29 9.07 11.98 15.19
CA TRP A 29 8.39 10.81 15.78
C TRP A 29 6.88 10.87 15.60
N LEU A 30 6.27 12.06 15.63
CA LEU A 30 4.86 12.25 15.30
C LEU A 30 4.58 11.88 13.85
N VAL A 31 5.43 12.31 12.92
CA VAL A 31 5.32 11.91 11.51
C VAL A 31 5.54 10.41 11.36
N THR A 32 6.53 9.84 12.07
CA THR A 32 6.78 8.40 12.08
C THR A 32 5.53 7.61 12.49
N GLY A 33 4.93 7.94 13.63
CA GLY A 33 3.69 7.30 14.09
C GLY A 33 2.55 7.46 13.08
N THR A 34 2.42 8.65 12.49
CA THR A 34 1.39 8.95 11.48
C THR A 34 1.46 8.01 10.28
N VAL A 35 2.63 7.90 9.65
CA VAL A 35 2.80 7.05 8.45
C VAL A 35 2.87 5.57 8.79
N MET A 36 3.32 5.21 10.00
CA MET A 36 3.29 3.84 10.49
C MET A 36 1.88 3.33 10.67
N ILE A 37 0.94 4.11 11.24
CA ILE A 37 -0.46 3.70 11.39
C ILE A 37 -1.08 3.39 10.02
N GLY A 38 -0.84 4.25 9.02
CA GLY A 38 -1.34 4.04 7.66
C GLY A 38 -0.68 2.85 6.96
N THR A 39 0.62 2.63 7.19
CA THR A 39 1.30 1.45 6.65
C THR A 39 0.78 0.16 7.29
N LEU A 40 0.62 0.16 8.62
CA LEU A 40 0.09 -0.97 9.37
C LEU A 40 -1.31 -1.38 8.90
N SER A 41 -2.19 -0.43 8.58
CA SER A 41 -3.53 -0.77 8.07
C SER A 41 -3.46 -1.57 6.76
N THR A 42 -2.54 -1.20 5.85
CA THR A 42 -2.34 -1.91 4.59
C THR A 42 -1.75 -3.31 4.78
N VAL A 43 -0.78 -3.47 5.69
CA VAL A 43 -0.13 -4.77 5.98
C VAL A 43 -1.07 -5.69 6.75
N LEU A 44 -1.91 -5.16 7.65
CA LEU A 44 -2.96 -5.93 8.30
C LEU A 44 -3.98 -6.47 7.29
N SER A 45 -4.43 -5.65 6.32
CA SER A 45 -5.39 -6.10 5.30
C SER A 45 -4.88 -7.26 4.43
N ILE A 46 -3.59 -7.26 4.07
CA ILE A 46 -3.03 -8.37 3.27
C ILE A 46 -2.84 -9.64 4.09
N THR A 47 -2.65 -9.54 5.41
CA THR A 47 -2.40 -10.71 6.27
C THR A 47 -3.69 -11.38 6.76
N MET A 48 -4.73 -10.60 7.07
CA MET A 48 -6.01 -11.12 7.55
C MET A 48 -6.80 -11.89 6.48
N ILE A 49 -6.64 -11.55 5.20
CA ILE A 49 -7.47 -12.12 4.13
C ILE A 49 -7.31 -13.64 4.00
N SER A 50 -6.11 -14.17 4.25
CA SER A 50 -5.84 -15.60 4.15
C SER A 50 -6.61 -16.43 5.18
N VAL A 51 -6.95 -15.83 6.33
CA VAL A 51 -7.78 -16.46 7.36
C VAL A 51 -9.25 -16.51 6.96
N ALA A 52 -9.70 -15.52 6.17
CA ALA A 52 -11.08 -15.41 5.69
C ALA A 52 -11.42 -16.31 4.49
N PHE A 53 -10.44 -16.99 3.89
CA PHE A 53 -10.65 -17.80 2.68
C PHE A 53 -11.75 -18.86 2.82
N PRO A 54 -11.80 -19.68 3.89
CA PRO A 54 -12.85 -20.70 4.01
C PRO A 54 -14.26 -20.12 3.98
N ASP A 55 -14.50 -19.00 4.68
CA ASP A 55 -15.82 -18.36 4.73
C ASP A 55 -16.19 -17.68 3.42
N ILE A 56 -15.22 -17.07 2.74
CA ILE A 56 -15.42 -16.45 1.43
C ILE A 56 -15.78 -17.52 0.39
N MET A 57 -15.07 -18.65 0.38
CA MET A 57 -15.38 -19.80 -0.48
C MET A 57 -16.77 -20.35 -0.18
N GLY A 58 -17.12 -20.52 1.09
CA GLY A 58 -18.44 -20.97 1.52
C GLY A 58 -19.57 -20.01 1.13
N GLN A 59 -19.34 -18.70 1.25
CA GLN A 59 -20.36 -17.70 0.90
C GLN A 59 -20.63 -17.60 -0.60
N PHE A 60 -19.58 -17.59 -1.43
CA PHE A 60 -19.76 -17.42 -2.87
C PHE A 60 -19.86 -18.74 -3.63
N GLY A 61 -19.59 -19.88 -2.99
CA GLY A 61 -19.58 -21.19 -3.63
C GLY A 61 -18.43 -21.36 -4.61
N ILE A 62 -17.28 -20.73 -4.33
CA ILE A 62 -16.14 -20.63 -5.25
C ILE A 62 -15.00 -21.56 -4.82
N GLY A 63 -14.17 -21.94 -5.79
CA GLY A 63 -12.98 -22.75 -5.56
C GLY A 63 -11.82 -21.98 -4.94
N GLN A 64 -10.80 -22.72 -4.48
CA GLN A 64 -9.58 -22.14 -3.92
C GLN A 64 -8.79 -21.30 -4.94
N ASP A 65 -8.84 -21.68 -6.21
CA ASP A 65 -8.25 -20.95 -7.34
C ASP A 65 -8.84 -19.54 -7.48
N HIS A 66 -10.16 -19.41 -7.34
CA HIS A 66 -10.85 -18.11 -7.31
C HIS A 66 -10.52 -17.32 -6.04
N ALA A 67 -10.50 -17.95 -4.86
CA ALA A 67 -10.12 -17.27 -3.62
C ALA A 67 -8.67 -16.75 -3.65
N GLN A 68 -7.73 -17.46 -4.28
CA GLN A 68 -6.34 -17.06 -4.42
C GLN A 68 -6.16 -15.75 -5.22
N TRP A 69 -7.11 -15.41 -6.09
CA TRP A 69 -7.09 -14.13 -6.81
C TRP A 69 -7.21 -12.91 -5.90
N LEU A 70 -7.80 -13.05 -4.71
CA LEU A 70 -7.91 -11.98 -3.71
C LEU A 70 -6.55 -11.50 -3.17
N VAL A 71 -5.56 -12.38 -3.18
CA VAL A 71 -4.17 -12.08 -2.79
C VAL A 71 -3.33 -11.78 -4.03
N THR A 72 -3.47 -12.59 -5.09
CA THR A 72 -2.70 -12.40 -6.32
C THR A 72 -2.96 -11.04 -6.96
N GLY A 73 -4.23 -10.66 -7.15
CA GLY A 73 -4.62 -9.38 -7.73
C GLY A 73 -4.19 -8.19 -6.87
N PHE A 74 -4.25 -8.34 -5.54
CA PHE A 74 -3.73 -7.33 -4.61
C PHE A 74 -2.22 -7.13 -4.81
N LEU A 75 -1.44 -8.20 -4.81
CA LEU A 75 0.02 -8.14 -4.95
C LEU A 75 0.43 -7.63 -6.34
N ALA A 76 -0.30 -8.03 -7.39
CA ALA A 76 -0.14 -7.54 -8.76
C ALA A 76 -0.25 -6.01 -8.80
N ALA A 77 -1.37 -5.49 -8.30
CA ALA A 77 -1.66 -4.07 -8.29
C ALA A 77 -0.67 -3.31 -7.41
N MET A 78 -0.33 -3.84 -6.24
CA MET A 78 0.68 -3.29 -5.34
C MET A 78 2.03 -3.13 -6.03
N THR A 79 2.46 -4.15 -6.78
CA THR A 79 3.74 -4.14 -7.50
C THR A 79 3.70 -3.11 -8.64
N ALA A 80 2.62 -3.09 -9.41
CA ALA A 80 2.45 -2.16 -10.53
C ALA A 80 2.46 -0.70 -10.07
N THR A 81 1.75 -0.40 -8.98
CA THR A 81 1.62 0.97 -8.49
C THR A 81 2.79 1.44 -7.66
N MET A 82 3.69 0.55 -7.23
CA MET A 82 4.88 0.95 -6.48
C MET A 82 5.72 1.98 -7.23
N LEU A 83 5.84 1.82 -8.56
CA LEU A 83 6.57 2.74 -9.44
C LEU A 83 5.90 4.10 -9.60
N LEU A 84 4.59 4.21 -9.34
CA LEU A 84 3.86 5.48 -9.38
C LEU A 84 4.27 6.43 -8.26
N THR A 85 4.92 5.92 -7.22
CA THR A 85 5.20 6.71 -6.01
C THR A 85 6.01 7.96 -6.31
N ALA A 86 7.05 7.85 -7.14
CA ALA A 86 7.88 9.00 -7.50
C ALA A 86 7.08 10.07 -8.24
N TRP A 87 6.23 9.66 -9.19
CA TRP A 87 5.36 10.57 -9.92
C TRP A 87 4.31 11.20 -9.00
N LEU A 88 3.68 10.44 -8.11
CA LEU A 88 2.70 10.94 -7.14
C LEU A 88 3.33 11.97 -6.19
N GLU A 89 4.55 11.70 -5.71
CA GLU A 89 5.25 12.65 -4.85
C GLU A 89 5.61 13.93 -5.60
N GLN A 90 6.11 13.84 -6.83
CA GLN A 90 6.46 15.03 -7.62
C GLN A 90 5.23 15.83 -8.03
N THR A 91 4.08 15.20 -8.29
CA THR A 91 2.87 15.88 -8.75
C THR A 91 2.00 16.42 -7.62
N LEU A 92 1.71 15.60 -6.61
CA LEU A 92 0.79 15.93 -5.50
C LEU A 92 1.52 16.32 -4.22
N GLY A 93 2.82 16.02 -4.11
CA GLY A 93 3.57 16.09 -2.86
C GLY A 93 3.23 14.93 -1.93
N VAL A 94 4.16 14.65 -1.01
CA VAL A 94 4.08 13.54 -0.06
C VAL A 94 2.76 13.54 0.73
N ARG A 95 2.33 14.69 1.28
CA ARG A 95 1.10 14.79 2.09
C ARG A 95 -0.15 14.36 1.31
N LYS A 96 -0.38 14.95 0.13
CA LYS A 96 -1.61 14.66 -0.63
C LYS A 96 -1.56 13.28 -1.27
N ALA A 97 -0.39 12.86 -1.76
CA ALA A 97 -0.20 11.51 -2.29
C ALA A 97 -0.54 10.45 -1.22
N PHE A 98 0.00 10.59 -0.01
CA PHE A 98 -0.25 9.66 1.08
C PHE A 98 -1.72 9.62 1.51
N ILE A 99 -2.35 10.79 1.68
CA ILE A 99 -3.78 10.89 2.02
C ILE A 99 -4.65 10.29 0.91
N PHE A 100 -4.35 10.58 -0.36
CA PHE A 100 -5.08 10.03 -1.51
C PHE A 100 -4.99 8.50 -1.52
N SER A 101 -3.80 7.94 -1.32
CA SER A 101 -3.62 6.49 -1.27
C SER A 101 -4.41 5.87 -0.13
N LEU A 102 -4.43 6.46 1.07
CA LEU A 102 -5.23 5.95 2.18
C LEU A 102 -6.74 6.09 1.96
N LEU A 103 -7.20 7.16 1.30
CA LEU A 103 -8.60 7.32 0.92
C LEU A 103 -9.03 6.26 -0.10
N LEU A 104 -8.19 6.01 -1.12
CA LEU A 104 -8.42 4.95 -2.10
C LEU A 104 -8.45 3.58 -1.41
N PHE A 105 -7.51 3.33 -0.50
CA PHE A 105 -7.46 2.10 0.29
C PHE A 105 -8.74 1.91 1.12
N ALA A 106 -9.13 2.92 1.90
CA ALA A 106 -10.32 2.88 2.73
C ALA A 106 -11.61 2.69 1.90
N GLY A 107 -11.75 3.41 0.79
CA GLY A 107 -12.87 3.24 -0.13
C GLY A 107 -12.92 1.82 -0.72
N ALA A 108 -11.78 1.29 -1.13
CA ALA A 108 -11.67 -0.08 -1.63
C ALA A 108 -11.96 -1.14 -0.55
N SER A 109 -11.59 -0.89 0.71
CA SER A 109 -11.98 -1.72 1.85
C SER A 109 -13.49 -1.70 2.09
N VAL A 110 -14.16 -0.56 1.97
CA VAL A 110 -15.63 -0.48 2.04
C VAL A 110 -16.29 -1.28 0.91
N ILE A 111 -15.80 -1.13 -0.34
CA ILE A 111 -16.29 -1.90 -1.50
C ILE A 111 -16.15 -3.41 -1.24
N SER A 112 -15.00 -3.83 -0.69
CA SER A 112 -14.73 -5.23 -0.38
C SER A 112 -15.62 -5.76 0.74
N GLY A 113 -15.84 -4.99 1.80
CA GLY A 113 -16.74 -5.38 2.90
C GLY A 113 -18.21 -5.45 2.47
N LEU A 114 -18.64 -4.64 1.51
CA LEU A 114 -20.00 -4.62 0.96
C LEU A 114 -20.18 -5.50 -0.29
N SER A 115 -19.17 -6.28 -0.67
CA SER A 115 -19.17 -7.00 -1.95
C SER A 115 -20.35 -8.00 -2.04
N PRO A 116 -21.20 -7.91 -3.09
CA PRO A 116 -22.29 -8.85 -3.32
C PRO A 116 -21.85 -10.10 -4.10
N SER A 117 -20.69 -10.06 -4.76
CA SER A 117 -20.13 -11.17 -5.56
C SER A 117 -18.61 -11.25 -5.41
N GLU A 118 -18.03 -12.38 -5.83
CA GLU A 118 -16.58 -12.59 -5.85
C GLU A 118 -15.84 -11.56 -6.73
N ASP A 119 -16.40 -11.20 -7.89
CA ASP A 119 -15.76 -10.26 -8.82
C ASP A 119 -15.62 -8.86 -8.22
N VAL A 120 -16.66 -8.39 -7.52
CA VAL A 120 -16.62 -7.09 -6.82
C VAL A 120 -15.61 -7.13 -5.68
N LEU A 121 -15.50 -8.27 -4.99
CA LEU A 121 -14.51 -8.46 -3.95
C LEU A 121 -13.09 -8.43 -4.53
N ILE A 122 -12.83 -9.15 -5.63
CA ILE A 122 -11.54 -9.16 -6.34
C ILE A 122 -11.17 -7.74 -6.80
N LEU A 123 -12.12 -7.00 -7.39
CA LEU A 123 -11.89 -5.62 -7.80
C LEU A 123 -11.54 -4.72 -6.60
N GLY A 124 -12.25 -4.86 -5.49
CA GLY A 124 -11.93 -4.18 -4.24
C GLY A 124 -10.53 -4.53 -3.71
N ARG A 125 -10.09 -5.78 -3.86
CA ARG A 125 -8.72 -6.20 -3.51
C ARG A 125 -7.66 -5.59 -4.43
N ILE A 126 -7.91 -5.54 -5.73
CA ILE A 126 -7.01 -4.91 -6.71
C ILE A 126 -6.85 -3.42 -6.37
N LEU A 127 -7.94 -2.71 -6.07
CA LEU A 127 -7.89 -1.30 -5.67
C LEU A 127 -7.15 -1.09 -4.33
N GLN A 128 -7.36 -1.97 -3.34
CA GLN A 128 -6.58 -1.94 -2.09
C GLN A 128 -5.08 -2.18 -2.34
N GLY A 129 -4.74 -3.13 -3.22
CA GLY A 129 -3.35 -3.40 -3.61
C GLY A 129 -2.71 -2.19 -4.28
N ALA A 130 -3.41 -1.59 -5.25
CA ALA A 130 -2.98 -0.38 -5.94
C ALA A 130 -2.67 0.76 -4.95
N ALA A 131 -3.53 0.97 -3.96
CA ALA A 131 -3.28 1.94 -2.90
C ALA A 131 -2.07 1.57 -2.03
N ALA A 132 -2.01 0.33 -1.53
CA ALA A 132 -0.94 -0.17 -0.66
C ALA A 132 0.46 -0.07 -1.31
N GLY A 133 0.55 -0.27 -2.63
CA GLY A 133 1.80 -0.17 -3.39
C GLY A 133 2.46 1.20 -3.32
N THR A 134 1.67 2.25 -3.12
CA THR A 134 2.19 3.63 -3.00
C THR A 134 2.43 4.05 -1.55
N VAL A 135 1.65 3.52 -0.59
CA VAL A 135 1.75 3.88 0.83
C VAL A 135 3.13 3.56 1.40
N GLN A 136 3.65 2.35 1.19
CA GLN A 136 4.94 1.94 1.76
C GLN A 136 6.12 2.79 1.25
N PRO A 137 6.31 2.98 -0.07
CA PRO A 137 7.42 3.80 -0.55
C PRO A 137 7.24 5.29 -0.18
N LEU A 138 6.02 5.82 -0.12
CA LEU A 138 5.75 7.17 0.39
C LEU A 138 6.15 7.31 1.86
N THR A 139 5.87 6.30 2.68
CA THR A 139 6.32 6.26 4.09
C THR A 139 7.84 6.33 4.18
N MET A 140 8.55 5.49 3.42
CA MET A 140 10.01 5.51 3.40
C MET A 140 10.55 6.87 2.95
N LEU A 141 10.01 7.41 1.86
CA LEU A 141 10.39 8.72 1.33
C LEU A 141 10.19 9.85 2.36
N THR A 142 9.06 9.82 3.09
CA THR A 142 8.77 10.76 4.18
C THR A 142 9.83 10.68 5.27
N MET A 143 10.23 9.48 5.67
CA MET A 143 11.30 9.29 6.67
C MET A 143 12.63 9.85 6.18
N PHE A 144 13.00 9.60 4.93
CA PHE A 144 14.24 10.12 4.34
C PHE A 144 14.28 11.65 4.28
N LYS A 145 13.12 12.30 4.06
CA LYS A 145 12.99 13.76 4.04
C LYS A 145 13.07 14.40 5.42
N ILE A 146 12.63 13.72 6.47
CA ILE A 146 12.48 14.31 7.81
C ILE A 146 13.66 13.97 8.73
N PHE A 147 14.24 12.78 8.57
CA PHE A 147 15.37 12.34 9.41
C PHE A 147 16.72 12.69 8.76
N PRO A 148 17.66 13.22 9.55
CA PRO A 148 19.02 13.48 9.07
C PRO A 148 19.73 12.16 8.74
N PRO A 149 20.72 12.16 7.82
CA PRO A 149 21.35 10.94 7.31
C PRO A 149 21.83 9.95 8.38
N ASN A 150 22.34 10.45 9.51
CA ASN A 150 22.84 9.67 10.65
C ASN A 150 21.74 9.01 11.50
N GLU A 151 20.48 9.45 11.42
CA GLU A 151 19.36 8.87 12.18
C GLU A 151 18.43 8.01 11.33
N ARG A 152 18.58 8.00 10.00
CA ARG A 152 17.73 7.24 9.08
C ARG A 152 17.70 5.74 9.39
N GLY A 153 18.84 5.16 9.78
CA GLY A 153 18.91 3.75 10.18
C GLY A 153 18.02 3.44 11.39
N ARG A 154 17.97 4.35 12.38
CA ARG A 154 17.09 4.19 13.54
C ARG A 154 15.62 4.32 13.15
N ALA A 155 15.28 5.29 12.31
CA ALA A 155 13.91 5.46 11.80
C ALA A 155 13.44 4.22 11.01
N MET A 156 14.29 3.68 10.14
CA MET A 156 13.98 2.46 9.38
C MET A 156 13.89 1.22 10.27
N GLY A 157 14.67 1.15 11.36
CA GLY A 157 14.52 0.11 12.38
C GLY A 157 13.15 0.14 13.05
N PHE A 158 12.67 1.31 13.48
CA PHE A 158 11.32 1.47 14.05
C PHE A 158 10.22 1.12 13.03
N PHE A 159 10.37 1.60 11.80
CA PHE A 159 9.45 1.26 10.71
C PHE A 159 9.40 -0.27 10.48
N GLY A 160 10.56 -0.93 10.37
CA GLY A 160 10.67 -2.37 10.18
C GLY A 160 10.03 -3.17 11.32
N MET A 161 10.23 -2.76 12.57
CA MET A 161 9.54 -3.37 13.72
C MET A 161 8.02 -3.28 13.57
N GLY A 162 7.48 -2.12 13.19
CA GLY A 162 6.05 -1.97 12.94
C GLY A 162 5.53 -2.90 11.85
N VAL A 163 6.21 -2.95 10.71
CA VAL A 163 5.78 -3.79 9.57
C VAL A 163 5.77 -5.28 9.94
N VAL A 164 6.72 -5.76 10.74
CA VAL A 164 6.79 -7.17 11.19
C VAL A 164 5.71 -7.52 12.21
N LEU A 165 5.23 -6.56 13.01
CA LEU A 165 4.14 -6.79 13.96
C LEU A 165 2.81 -7.10 13.27
N ALA A 166 2.57 -6.54 12.08
CA ALA A 166 1.31 -6.74 11.38
C ALA A 166 1.07 -8.22 10.97
N PRO A 167 2.00 -8.96 10.34
CA PRO A 167 1.83 -10.40 10.11
C PRO A 167 1.77 -11.24 11.39
N ALA A 168 2.41 -10.81 12.48
CA ALA A 168 2.36 -11.54 13.75
C ALA A 168 0.97 -11.47 14.40
N LEU A 169 0.30 -10.31 14.31
CA LEU A 169 -1.01 -10.07 14.91
C LEU A 169 -2.16 -10.31 13.93
N GLY A 170 -1.90 -10.20 12.62
CA GLY A 170 -2.89 -10.25 11.56
C GLY A 170 -3.79 -11.48 11.63
N PRO A 171 -3.25 -12.71 11.60
CA PRO A 171 -4.08 -13.91 11.66
C PRO A 171 -4.92 -14.03 12.93
N THR A 172 -4.35 -13.65 14.09
CA THR A 172 -5.05 -13.69 15.38
C THR A 172 -6.21 -12.71 15.40
N VAL A 173 -5.97 -11.45 15.00
CA VAL A 173 -7.02 -10.42 14.93
C VAL A 173 -8.06 -10.79 13.87
N GLY A 174 -7.63 -11.29 12.71
CA GLY A 174 -8.50 -11.74 11.64
C GLY A 174 -9.43 -12.87 12.08
N GLY A 175 -8.89 -13.89 12.74
CA GLY A 175 -9.67 -15.01 13.29
C GLY A 175 -10.71 -14.54 14.31
N LEU A 176 -10.31 -13.72 15.28
CA LEU A 176 -11.25 -13.16 16.27
C LEU A 176 -12.39 -12.35 15.63
N LEU A 177 -12.09 -11.57 14.58
CA LEU A 177 -13.09 -10.78 13.86
C LEU A 177 -14.06 -11.66 13.06
N ILE A 178 -13.54 -12.73 12.45
CA ILE A 178 -14.33 -13.71 11.72
C ILE A 178 -15.27 -14.43 12.68
N ASP A 179 -14.74 -14.95 13.78
CA ASP A 179 -15.49 -15.73 14.79
C ASP A 179 -16.56 -14.89 15.49
N ALA A 180 -16.25 -13.63 15.84
CA ALA A 180 -17.16 -12.76 16.58
C ALA A 180 -18.18 -12.04 15.69
N PHE A 181 -17.86 -11.82 14.41
CA PHE A 181 -18.70 -11.05 13.50
C PHE A 181 -18.91 -11.80 12.18
N SER A 182 -18.01 -11.60 11.21
CA SER A 182 -18.03 -12.25 9.90
C SER A 182 -16.73 -11.94 9.17
N TRP A 183 -16.41 -12.68 8.11
CA TRP A 183 -15.26 -12.37 7.26
C TRP A 183 -15.26 -10.94 6.70
N ARG A 184 -16.43 -10.29 6.56
CA ARG A 184 -16.49 -8.88 6.13
C ARG A 184 -15.82 -7.93 7.10
N ALA A 185 -15.78 -8.28 8.39
CA ALA A 185 -15.19 -7.44 9.44
C ALA A 185 -13.68 -7.18 9.22
N VAL A 186 -12.96 -8.10 8.56
CA VAL A 186 -11.52 -7.92 8.25
C VAL A 186 -11.28 -6.73 7.32
N PHE A 187 -12.29 -6.33 6.53
CA PHE A 187 -12.22 -5.15 5.67
C PHE A 187 -12.59 -3.86 6.40
N TYR A 188 -13.46 -3.94 7.41
CA TYR A 188 -13.88 -2.75 8.15
C TYR A 188 -12.90 -2.37 9.26
N VAL A 189 -12.19 -3.34 9.85
CA VAL A 189 -11.25 -3.08 10.94
C VAL A 189 -10.10 -2.15 10.54
N VAL A 190 -9.73 -2.10 9.26
CA VAL A 190 -8.64 -1.22 8.77
C VAL A 190 -9.08 0.24 8.59
N LEU A 191 -10.39 0.51 8.48
CA LEU A 191 -10.94 1.85 8.29
C LEU A 191 -10.59 2.83 9.43
N PRO A 192 -10.76 2.49 10.73
CA PRO A 192 -10.39 3.41 11.80
C PRO A 192 -8.89 3.79 11.76
N PHE A 193 -8.01 2.84 11.42
CA PHE A 193 -6.58 3.13 11.27
C PHE A 193 -6.30 4.06 10.08
N CYS A 194 -6.98 3.84 8.95
CA CYS A 194 -6.88 4.73 7.79
C CYS A 194 -7.37 6.14 8.13
N SER A 195 -8.55 6.27 8.73
CA SER A 195 -9.13 7.56 9.14
C SER A 195 -8.21 8.31 10.11
N LEU A 196 -7.67 7.61 11.11
CA LEU A 196 -6.72 8.19 12.05
C LEU A 196 -5.44 8.66 11.34
N SER A 197 -4.86 7.82 10.48
CA SER A 197 -3.64 8.17 9.74
C SER A 197 -3.88 9.33 8.77
N ILE A 198 -5.03 9.40 8.08
CA ILE A 198 -5.42 10.52 7.22
C ILE A 198 -5.51 11.82 8.03
N MET A 199 -6.19 11.77 9.17
CA MET A 199 -6.31 12.94 10.05
C MET A 199 -4.93 13.42 10.51
N LEU A 200 -4.10 12.53 11.04
CA LEU A 200 -2.75 12.86 11.49
C LEU A 200 -1.86 13.33 10.33
N ALA A 201 -2.00 12.75 9.14
CA ALA A 201 -1.23 13.15 7.96
C ALA A 201 -1.58 14.55 7.47
N SER A 202 -2.85 14.95 7.58
CA SER A 202 -3.27 16.31 7.24
C SER A 202 -2.63 17.37 8.12
N ILE A 203 -2.27 17.00 9.36
CA ILE A 203 -1.64 17.86 10.36
C ILE A 203 -0.12 17.81 10.24
N PHE A 204 0.48 16.61 10.26
CA PHE A 204 1.91 16.43 10.48
C PHE A 204 2.77 16.27 9.22
N LEU A 205 2.27 15.71 8.12
CA LEU A 205 3.10 15.56 6.91
C LEU A 205 3.38 16.93 6.30
N PRO A 206 4.56 17.22 5.74
CA PRO A 206 4.83 18.54 5.17
C PRO A 206 3.96 18.82 3.93
N PRO A 207 3.36 20.01 3.80
CA PRO A 207 2.67 20.41 2.57
C PRO A 207 3.67 20.53 1.42
N GLN A 208 3.20 20.33 0.18
CA GLN A 208 4.02 20.48 -1.03
C GLN A 208 4.40 21.95 -1.25
N ASP A 209 5.67 22.20 -1.60
CA ASP A 209 6.11 23.53 -2.01
C ASP A 209 5.52 23.94 -3.38
N LYS A 210 5.13 25.21 -3.49
CA LYS A 210 4.43 25.76 -4.67
C LYS A 210 5.29 25.78 -5.95
N THR A 211 6.59 25.55 -5.84
CA THR A 211 7.55 25.52 -6.96
C THR A 211 7.65 24.15 -7.64
N SER A 212 6.89 23.17 -7.17
CA SER A 212 6.93 21.80 -7.68
C SER A 212 6.54 21.74 -9.16
N ARG A 213 7.43 21.15 -9.97
CA ARG A 213 7.30 21.04 -11.43
C ARG A 213 6.24 19.99 -11.77
N LYS A 214 5.30 20.31 -12.66
CA LYS A 214 4.41 19.28 -13.24
C LYS A 214 5.26 18.28 -14.03
N VAL A 215 5.32 17.05 -13.56
CA VAL A 215 6.01 15.96 -14.24
C VAL A 215 5.00 15.17 -15.06
N ASN A 216 5.31 14.95 -16.34
CA ASN A 216 4.46 14.16 -17.23
C ASN A 216 4.49 12.70 -16.76
N PHE A 217 3.32 12.10 -16.68
CA PHE A 217 3.20 10.69 -16.34
C PHE A 217 3.53 9.81 -17.55
N ASP A 218 4.34 8.77 -17.35
CA ASP A 218 4.60 7.76 -18.37
C ASP A 218 3.44 6.75 -18.43
N TRP A 219 2.38 7.15 -19.13
CA TRP A 219 1.22 6.31 -19.37
C TRP A 219 1.57 5.02 -20.13
N THR A 220 2.52 5.09 -21.06
CA THR A 220 2.93 3.96 -21.88
C THR A 220 3.68 2.93 -21.05
N GLY A 221 4.70 3.34 -20.29
CA GLY A 221 5.42 2.44 -19.38
C GLY A 221 4.50 1.83 -18.32
N PHE A 222 3.58 2.62 -17.75
CA PHE A 222 2.64 2.12 -16.75
C PHE A 222 1.66 1.09 -17.31
N THR A 223 1.12 1.31 -18.50
CA THR A 223 0.19 0.36 -19.13
C THR A 223 0.91 -0.93 -19.54
N LEU A 224 2.12 -0.84 -20.09
CA LEU A 224 2.98 -1.98 -20.39
C LEU A 224 3.28 -2.80 -19.13
N LEU A 225 3.61 -2.14 -18.02
CA LEU A 225 3.87 -2.80 -16.74
C LEU A 225 2.61 -3.49 -16.17
N CYS A 226 1.46 -2.82 -16.20
CA CYS A 226 0.20 -3.41 -15.77
C CYS A 226 -0.16 -4.64 -16.60
N LEU A 227 0.04 -4.58 -17.92
CA LEU A 227 -0.19 -5.71 -18.82
C LEU A 227 0.79 -6.87 -18.55
N PHE A 228 2.08 -6.56 -18.38
CA PHE A 228 3.09 -7.55 -18.01
C PHE A 228 2.72 -8.27 -16.73
N LEU A 229 2.48 -7.53 -15.64
CA LEU A 229 2.15 -8.09 -14.33
C LEU A 229 0.83 -8.85 -14.35
N GLY A 230 -0.19 -8.32 -15.02
CA GLY A 230 -1.49 -8.99 -15.18
C GLY A 230 -1.35 -10.32 -15.92
N CYS A 231 -0.61 -10.34 -17.04
CA CYS A 231 -0.43 -11.54 -17.84
C CYS A 231 0.42 -12.59 -17.12
N ILE A 232 1.57 -12.20 -16.56
CA ILE A 232 2.46 -13.16 -15.89
C ILE A 232 1.81 -13.78 -14.65
N LEU A 233 1.10 -12.99 -13.85
CA LEU A 233 0.42 -13.49 -12.65
C LEU A 233 -0.79 -14.34 -13.01
N THR A 234 -1.52 -14.01 -14.08
CA THR A 234 -2.60 -14.88 -14.60
C THR A 234 -2.04 -16.24 -15.03
N ALA A 235 -0.94 -16.25 -15.79
CA ALA A 235 -0.31 -17.48 -16.25
C ALA A 235 0.19 -18.34 -15.08
N LEU A 236 0.86 -17.72 -14.09
CA LEU A 236 1.41 -18.43 -12.93
C LEU A 236 0.32 -18.94 -11.98
N SER A 237 -0.70 -18.14 -11.67
CA SER A 237 -1.78 -18.55 -10.76
C SER A 237 -2.68 -19.64 -11.33
N ASN A 238 -2.86 -19.69 -12.66
CA ASN A 238 -3.69 -20.71 -13.31
C ASN A 238 -2.88 -21.87 -13.90
N GLY A 239 -1.55 -21.82 -13.83
CA GLY A 239 -0.63 -22.80 -14.40
C GLY A 239 -0.96 -24.24 -14.01
N GLN A 240 -1.17 -24.44 -12.71
CA GLN A 240 -1.49 -25.75 -12.14
C GLN A 240 -2.92 -26.22 -12.46
N SER A 241 -3.90 -25.32 -12.48
CA SER A 241 -5.31 -25.69 -12.68
C SER A 241 -5.68 -25.88 -14.16
N LYS A 242 -5.13 -25.03 -15.06
CA LYS A 242 -5.42 -25.04 -16.51
C LYS A 242 -4.35 -25.77 -17.33
N GLY A 243 -3.22 -26.14 -16.72
CA GLY A 243 -2.12 -26.85 -17.35
C GLY A 243 -1.14 -25.92 -18.08
N TRP A 244 0.15 -26.04 -17.74
CA TRP A 244 1.24 -25.18 -18.21
C TRP A 244 1.40 -25.10 -19.72
N THR A 245 0.98 -26.13 -20.46
CA THR A 245 1.06 -26.20 -21.92
C THR A 245 -0.22 -25.80 -22.63
N SER A 246 -1.25 -25.35 -21.90
CA SER A 246 -2.50 -24.90 -22.52
C SER A 246 -2.27 -23.64 -23.35
N ASN A 247 -2.96 -23.54 -24.50
CA ASN A 247 -2.89 -22.36 -25.37
C ASN A 247 -3.24 -21.06 -24.62
N TRP A 248 -4.12 -21.15 -23.62
CA TRP A 248 -4.49 -20.04 -22.75
C TRP A 248 -3.30 -19.52 -21.93
N ILE A 249 -2.56 -20.40 -21.26
CA ILE A 249 -1.40 -20.02 -20.44
C ILE A 249 -0.23 -19.57 -21.31
N LEU A 250 0.02 -20.27 -22.42
CA LEU A 250 1.07 -19.89 -23.36
C LEU A 250 0.82 -18.51 -23.96
N PHE A 251 -0.44 -18.17 -24.28
CA PHE A 251 -0.81 -16.82 -24.72
C PHE A 251 -0.40 -15.76 -23.69
N PHE A 252 -0.73 -15.95 -22.42
CA PHE A 252 -0.34 -15.00 -21.37
C PHE A 252 1.18 -14.90 -21.19
N PHE A 253 1.92 -16.00 -21.31
CA PHE A 253 3.39 -15.94 -21.29
C PHE A 253 3.95 -15.16 -22.47
N VAL A 254 3.41 -15.33 -23.67
CA VAL A 254 3.87 -14.59 -24.86
C VAL A 254 3.56 -13.11 -24.72
N VAL A 255 2.33 -12.74 -24.33
CA VAL A 255 1.97 -11.33 -24.12
C VAL A 255 2.83 -10.71 -23.02
N SER A 256 3.08 -11.46 -21.93
CA SER A 256 4.00 -11.04 -20.88
C SER A 256 5.42 -10.81 -21.40
N ALA A 257 5.95 -11.70 -22.23
CA ALA A 257 7.30 -11.53 -22.79
C ALA A 257 7.38 -10.29 -23.69
N ILE A 258 6.39 -10.09 -24.58
CA ILE A 258 6.33 -8.94 -25.49
C ILE A 258 6.25 -7.64 -24.70
N THR A 259 5.36 -7.55 -23.71
CA THR A 259 5.18 -6.33 -22.90
C THR A 259 6.39 -6.04 -22.02
N SER A 260 7.08 -7.07 -21.50
CA SER A 260 8.35 -6.90 -20.79
C SER A 260 9.46 -6.36 -21.70
N ILE A 261 9.56 -6.85 -22.93
CA ILE A 261 10.57 -6.38 -23.89
C ILE A 261 10.27 -4.95 -24.34
N ALA A 262 9.00 -4.62 -24.55
CA ALA A 262 8.58 -3.26 -24.93
C ALA A 262 8.75 -2.23 -23.80
N PHE A 263 8.83 -2.69 -22.54
CA PHE A 263 9.01 -1.82 -21.37
C PHE A 263 10.49 -1.47 -21.10
N LEU A 264 11.42 -2.38 -21.43
CA LEU A 264 12.86 -2.21 -21.25
C LEU A 264 13.47 -1.31 -22.34
#